data_AF-A0A2E1S7M3-F1
#
_entry.id   AF-A0A2E1S7M3-F1
#
_cell.length_a   1.000
_cell.length_b   1.000
_cell.length_c   1.000
_cell.angle_alpha   90.00
_cell.angle_beta   90.00
_cell.angle_gamma   90.00
#
_symmetry.space_group_name_H-M   'P 1'
#
loop_
_entity.id
_entity.type
_entity.pdbx_description
1 polymer ?
#
loop_
_entity_poly.entity_id
_entity_poly.type
_entity_poly.pdbx_seq_one_letter_code
_entity_poly.pdbx_strand_id
1 'polypeptide(L)'
;MQQLELFDFRRDILFERDNQIAHFYDVLKETNDGISYAEHINPKKKFSICDMDYEEYVDVKKKYLKDLTYDQILNYLGKFKKEERLEKYKILLKFRNIPFDADLFTWNSD
;
A
#
# COMPACT_ATOMS: atom_id res chain seq x y z
N MET A 1 -29.77 -6.45 -8.27
CA MET A 1 -28.93 -5.54 -7.48
C MET A 1 -28.18 -4.66 -8.46
N GLN A 2 -28.36 -3.35 -8.37
CA GLN A 2 -27.66 -2.40 -9.25
C GLN A 2 -26.19 -2.36 -8.84
N GLN A 3 -25.32 -2.71 -9.79
CA GLN A 3 -23.89 -2.47 -9.69
C GLN A 3 -23.69 -0.97 -9.79
N LEU A 4 -23.45 -0.33 -8.64
CA LEU A 4 -22.98 1.05 -8.59
C LEU A 4 -21.60 1.07 -9.24
N GLU A 5 -21.40 1.93 -10.23
CA GLU A 5 -20.08 2.19 -10.80
C GLU A 5 -19.18 2.81 -9.73
N LEU A 6 -18.56 1.95 -8.92
CA LEU A 6 -17.46 2.27 -8.03
C LEU A 6 -16.27 2.55 -8.94
N PHE A 7 -16.07 3.82 -9.29
CA PHE A 7 -14.89 4.39 -9.94
C PHE A 7 -13.73 3.39 -10.03
N ASP A 8 -13.38 2.96 -11.25
CA ASP A 8 -12.31 1.98 -11.53
C ASP A 8 -10.93 2.56 -11.17
N PHE A 9 -10.69 2.81 -9.89
CA PHE A 9 -9.38 3.19 -9.39
C PHE A 9 -8.47 1.99 -9.49
N ARG A 10 -7.32 2.21 -10.12
CA ARG A 10 -6.37 1.15 -10.39
C ARG A 10 -5.81 0.58 -9.09
N ARG A 11 -5.62 -0.74 -9.06
CA ARG A 11 -5.01 -1.47 -7.96
C ARG A 11 -4.10 -2.55 -8.52
N ASP A 12 -2.83 -2.54 -8.10
CA ASP A 12 -1.85 -3.55 -8.48
C ASP A 12 -1.26 -4.21 -7.22
N ILE A 13 -1.24 -5.53 -7.20
CA ILE A 13 -0.62 -6.33 -6.15
C ILE A 13 0.84 -6.58 -6.56
N LEU A 14 1.79 -6.10 -5.76
CA LEU A 14 3.24 -6.25 -6.04
C LEU A 14 3.84 -7.47 -5.35
N PHE A 15 3.16 -7.99 -4.33
CA PHE A 15 3.56 -9.17 -3.59
C PHE A 15 2.33 -9.77 -2.93
N GLU A 16 2.25 -11.09 -2.91
CA GLU A 16 1.24 -11.82 -2.15
C GLU A 16 1.80 -13.16 -1.70
N ARG A 17 1.61 -13.49 -0.44
CA ARG A 17 1.96 -14.79 0.13
C ARG A 17 1.00 -15.13 1.26
N ASP A 18 0.46 -16.33 1.20
CA ASP A 18 -0.27 -16.92 2.33
C ASP A 18 0.57 -18.04 2.96
N ASN A 19 0.51 -18.15 4.28
CA ASN A 19 1.11 -19.26 5.01
C ASN A 19 0.22 -19.69 6.19
N GLN A 20 0.70 -20.59 7.04
CA GLN A 20 -0.13 -21.13 8.14
C GLN A 20 -0.49 -20.07 9.20
N ILE A 21 0.26 -18.98 9.29
CA ILE A 21 0.21 -17.99 10.37
C ILE A 21 -0.48 -16.71 9.91
N ALA A 22 -0.21 -16.23 8.69
CA ALA A 22 -0.72 -14.95 8.19
C ALA A 22 -0.76 -14.89 6.66
N HIS A 23 -1.59 -13.99 6.16
CA HIS A 23 -1.60 -13.53 4.77
C HIS A 23 -0.83 -12.22 4.67
N PHE A 24 0.07 -12.13 3.70
CA PHE A 24 0.93 -10.99 3.46
C PHE A 24 0.68 -10.48 2.05
N TYR A 25 0.47 -9.19 1.88
CA TYR A 25 0.34 -8.62 0.55
C TYR A 25 0.76 -7.17 0.51
N ASP A 26 1.35 -6.76 -0.61
CA ASP A 26 1.73 -5.38 -0.86
C ASP A 26 0.88 -4.86 -2.02
N VAL A 27 0.30 -3.68 -1.84
CA VAL A 27 -0.63 -3.10 -2.81
C VAL A 27 -0.24 -1.67 -3.13
N LEU A 28 -0.23 -1.36 -4.42
CA LEU A 28 -0.32 0.01 -4.90
C LEU A 28 -1.76 0.23 -5.36
N LYS A 29 -2.40 1.28 -4.87
CA LYS A 29 -3.78 1.62 -5.23
C LYS A 29 -3.90 3.10 -5.52
N GLU A 30 -4.70 3.43 -6.50
CA GLU A 30 -5.16 4.79 -6.73
C GLU A 30 -6.42 5.05 -5.90
N THR A 31 -6.60 6.29 -5.49
CA THR A 31 -7.84 6.78 -4.87
C THR A 31 -8.29 8.04 -5.62
N ASN A 32 -9.43 8.61 -5.23
CA ASN A 32 -9.88 9.87 -5.82
C ASN A 32 -8.80 10.96 -5.75
N ASP A 33 -8.18 11.10 -4.58
CA ASP A 33 -7.31 12.25 -4.26
C ASP A 33 -5.82 11.89 -4.20
N GLY A 34 -5.45 10.61 -4.33
CA GLY A 34 -4.09 10.16 -4.06
C GLY A 34 -3.71 8.82 -4.68
N ILE A 35 -2.47 8.44 -4.41
CA ILE A 35 -1.92 7.10 -4.62
C ILE A 35 -1.44 6.61 -3.26
N SER A 36 -1.73 5.36 -2.94
CA SER A 36 -1.38 4.72 -1.68
C SER A 36 -0.60 3.45 -1.98
N TYR A 37 0.57 3.32 -1.38
CA TYR A 37 1.31 2.07 -1.33
C TYR A 37 1.27 1.54 0.10
N ALA A 38 0.85 0.30 0.29
CA ALA A 38 0.70 -0.32 1.60
C ALA A 38 1.21 -1.76 1.63
N GLU A 39 1.86 -2.13 2.73
CA GLU A 39 2.26 -3.50 3.03
C GLU A 39 1.39 -4.03 4.18
N HIS A 40 0.73 -5.15 3.94
CA HIS A 40 -0.23 -5.75 4.87
C HIS A 40 0.28 -7.05 5.46
N ILE A 41 -0.03 -7.25 6.73
CA ILE A 41 0.10 -8.51 7.45
C ILE A 41 -1.23 -8.75 8.13
N ASN A 42 -1.94 -9.79 7.67
CA ASN A 42 -3.23 -10.19 8.21
C ASN A 42 -3.07 -11.55 8.90
N PRO A 43 -2.89 -11.59 10.24
CA PRO A 43 -2.76 -12.84 10.96
C PRO A 43 -4.03 -13.67 10.86
N LYS A 44 -3.88 -14.99 10.71
CA LYS A 44 -5.03 -15.91 10.81
C LYS A 44 -5.53 -15.92 12.25
N LYS A 45 -6.85 -16.06 12.47
CA LYS A 45 -7.54 -15.98 13.77
C LYS A 45 -6.90 -16.69 14.98
N LYS A 46 -6.11 -17.75 14.76
CA LYS A 46 -5.40 -18.47 15.84
C LYS A 46 -4.05 -17.86 16.23
N PHE A 47 -3.57 -16.92 15.43
CA PHE A 47 -2.24 -16.28 15.51
C PHE A 47 -2.35 -14.76 15.66
N SER A 48 -3.55 -14.19 15.52
CA SER A 48 -3.79 -12.79 15.83
C SER A 48 -3.65 -12.56 17.34
N ILE A 49 -2.96 -11.48 17.70
CA ILE A 49 -3.04 -10.92 19.05
C ILE A 49 -4.14 -9.87 19.00
N CYS A 50 -5.22 -10.07 19.75
CA CYS A 50 -6.38 -9.16 19.75
C CYS A 50 -7.01 -8.91 18.36
N ASP A 51 -6.97 -9.89 17.46
CA ASP A 51 -7.53 -9.76 16.10
C ASP A 51 -7.00 -8.53 15.32
N MET A 52 -5.73 -8.19 15.60
CA MET A 52 -5.03 -7.06 14.97
C MET A 52 -4.43 -7.42 13.61
N ASP A 53 -4.85 -6.70 12.56
CA ASP A 53 -4.14 -6.65 11.27
C ASP A 53 -3.16 -5.47 11.27
N TYR A 54 -2.03 -5.63 10.58
CA TYR A 54 -1.01 -4.59 10.44
C TYR A 54 -0.96 -4.06 9.01
N GLU A 55 -0.92 -2.74 8.87
CA GLU A 55 -0.77 -2.05 7.59
C GLU A 55 0.29 -0.95 7.76
N GLU A 56 1.41 -1.07 7.04
CA GLU A 56 2.35 0.04 6.92
C GLU A 56 2.15 0.71 5.55
N TYR A 57 1.77 1.99 5.56
CA TYR A 57 1.36 2.68 4.34
C TYR A 57 2.18 3.94 4.06
N VAL A 58 2.17 4.33 2.78
CA VAL A 58 2.67 5.61 2.28
C VAL A 58 1.62 6.16 1.32
N ASP A 59 1.02 7.27 1.74
CA ASP A 59 -0.06 7.95 1.02
C ASP A 59 0.43 9.27 0.44
N VAL A 60 0.15 9.49 -0.84
CA VAL A 60 0.54 10.71 -1.56
C VAL A 60 -0.68 11.32 -2.23
N LYS A 61 -0.98 12.58 -1.94
CA LYS A 61 -2.05 13.29 -2.67
C LYS A 61 -1.62 13.61 -4.10
N LYS A 62 -2.53 13.41 -5.06
CA LYS A 62 -2.30 13.63 -6.50
C LYS A 62 -1.79 15.03 -6.81
N LYS A 63 -2.29 16.04 -6.11
CA LYS A 63 -1.84 17.45 -6.23
C LYS A 63 -0.33 17.64 -5.98
N TYR A 64 0.31 16.70 -5.28
CA TYR A 64 1.75 16.75 -4.97
C TYR A 64 2.61 15.87 -5.88
N LEU A 65 2.00 14.97 -6.67
CA LEU A 65 2.73 14.02 -7.50
C LEU A 65 3.50 14.68 -8.66
N LYS A 66 3.18 15.94 -9.02
CA LYS A 66 3.80 16.66 -10.15
C LYS A 66 3.76 15.77 -11.41
N ASP A 67 4.92 15.32 -11.90
CA ASP A 67 5.06 14.47 -13.09
C ASP A 67 5.19 12.97 -12.77
N LEU A 68 5.12 12.59 -11.49
CA LEU A 68 5.25 11.21 -11.05
C LEU A 68 3.93 10.45 -11.26
N THR A 69 3.89 9.63 -12.32
CA THR A 69 2.69 8.87 -12.66
C THR A 69 2.58 7.57 -11.86
N TYR A 70 1.36 7.02 -11.81
CA TYR A 70 1.12 5.71 -11.21
C TYR A 70 2.02 4.63 -11.81
N ASP A 71 2.14 4.55 -13.14
CA ASP A 71 2.97 3.56 -13.82
C ASP A 71 4.47 3.70 -13.48
N GLN A 72 4.94 4.93 -13.32
CA GLN A 72 6.32 5.17 -12.91
C GLN A 72 6.57 4.70 -11.48
N ILE A 73 5.60 4.90 -10.58
CA ILE A 73 5.66 4.39 -9.20
C ILE A 73 5.66 2.86 -9.23
N LEU A 74 4.70 2.25 -9.93
CA LEU A 74 4.58 0.79 -10.03
C LEU A 74 5.88 0.17 -10.56
N ASN A 75 6.41 0.71 -11.67
CA ASN A 75 7.65 0.24 -12.26
C ASN A 75 8.87 0.48 -11.38
N TYR A 76 8.89 1.53 -10.56
CA TYR A 76 9.95 1.78 -9.60
C TYR A 76 9.91 0.75 -8.46
N LEU A 77 8.73 0.55 -7.85
CA LEU A 77 8.53 -0.40 -6.76
C LEU A 77 8.82 -1.85 -7.18
N GLY A 78 8.46 -2.21 -8.43
CA GLY A 78 8.71 -3.54 -8.99
C GLY A 78 10.18 -3.90 -9.20
N LYS A 79 11.10 -2.93 -9.13
CA LYS A 79 12.56 -3.17 -9.26
C LYS A 79 13.23 -3.67 -7.98
N PHE A 80 12.57 -3.49 -6.84
CA PHE A 80 13.13 -3.81 -5.53
C PHE A 80 12.51 -5.07 -4.95
N LYS A 81 13.27 -5.73 -4.07
CA LYS A 81 12.76 -6.81 -3.22
C LYS A 81 11.74 -6.24 -2.24
N LYS A 82 10.81 -7.09 -1.76
CA LYS A 82 9.77 -6.71 -0.81
C LYS A 82 10.34 -5.92 0.37
N GLU A 83 11.39 -6.45 0.99
CA GLU A 83 11.96 -5.94 2.24
C GLU A 83 12.54 -4.53 2.11
N GLU A 84 12.84 -4.08 0.90
CA GLU A 84 13.41 -2.76 0.64
C GLU A 84 12.39 -1.76 0.08
N ARG A 85 11.23 -2.23 -0.38
CA ARG A 85 10.35 -1.50 -1.28
C ARG A 85 9.78 -0.24 -0.63
N LEU A 86 9.23 -0.37 0.59
CA LEU A 86 8.66 0.75 1.32
C LEU A 86 9.69 1.85 1.63
N GLU A 87 10.86 1.47 2.13
CA GLU A 87 11.92 2.43 2.47
C GLU A 87 12.45 3.14 1.21
N LYS A 88 12.66 2.40 0.11
CA LYS A 88 13.05 2.97 -1.18
C LYS A 88 11.99 3.92 -1.74
N TYR A 89 10.72 3.67 -1.46
CA TYR A 89 9.63 4.57 -1.86
C TYR A 89 9.63 5.87 -1.06
N LYS A 90 9.74 5.78 0.28
CA LYS A 90 9.89 6.96 1.16
C LYS A 90 11.09 7.82 0.75
N ILE A 91 12.23 7.20 0.41
CA ILE A 91 13.43 7.89 -0.08
C ILE A 91 13.16 8.62 -1.41
N LEU A 92 12.48 7.98 -2.38
CA LEU A 92 12.14 8.60 -3.66
C LEU A 92 11.28 9.86 -3.47
N LEU A 93 10.26 9.77 -2.61
CA LEU A 93 9.34 10.89 -2.34
C LEU A 93 10.08 12.05 -1.65
N LYS A 94 10.93 11.76 -0.66
CA LYS A 94 11.81 12.75 -0.01
C LYS A 94 12.75 13.42 -1.03
N PHE A 95 13.39 12.63 -1.89
CA PHE A 95 14.30 13.14 -2.93
C PHE A 95 13.60 14.10 -3.90
N ARG A 96 12.34 13.83 -4.25
CA ARG A 96 11.53 14.68 -5.12
C ARG A 96 10.83 15.83 -4.41
N ASN A 97 11.04 15.96 -3.10
CA ASN A 97 10.37 16.92 -2.22
C ASN A 97 8.83 16.85 -2.38
N ILE A 98 8.31 15.61 -2.40
CA ILE A 98 6.88 15.32 -2.45
C ILE A 98 6.45 15.02 -1.01
N PRO A 99 5.54 15.80 -0.41
CA PRO A 99 4.98 15.47 0.90
C PRO A 99 4.12 14.20 0.80
N PHE A 100 4.23 13.35 1.82
CA PHE A 100 3.49 12.11 1.94
C PHE A 100 3.18 11.83 3.40
N ASP A 101 2.09 11.11 3.63
CA ASP A 101 1.72 10.59 4.94
C ASP A 101 2.20 9.14 5.03
N ALA A 102 2.76 8.74 6.17
CA ALA A 102 3.16 7.37 6.40
C ALA A 102 3.02 7.04 7.88
N ASP A 103 2.47 5.88 8.18
CA ASP A 103 2.32 5.37 9.55
C ASP A 103 2.25 3.84 9.55
N LEU A 104 2.35 3.27 10.74
CA LEU A 104 2.02 1.88 11.01
C LEU A 104 0.63 1.83 11.66
N PHE A 105 -0.36 1.39 10.89
CA PHE A 105 -1.72 1.26 11.36
C PHE A 105 -2.00 -0.17 11.84
N THR A 106 -2.72 -0.29 12.95
CA THR A 106 -3.21 -1.57 13.47
C THR A 106 -4.74 -1.57 13.47
N TRP A 107 -5.34 -2.45 12.69
CA TRP A 107 -6.80 -2.61 12.64
C TRP A 107 -7.25 -3.60 13.71
N ASN A 108 -8.15 -3.21 14.62
CA ASN A 108 -8.87 -4.19 15.43
C ASN A 108 -10.03 -4.73 14.59
N SER A 109 -10.04 -6.04 14.35
CA SER A 109 -11.20 -6.71 13.77
C SER A 109 -12.19 -6.99 14.90
N ASP A 110 -13.20 -6.12 15.09
CA ASP A 110 -14.34 -6.41 15.98
C ASP A 110 -15.19 -7.59 15.48
#